data_AF-A0A1I7E7D3-F1
#
_entry.id   AF-A0A1I7E7D3-F1
#
_cell.length_a   1.000
_cell.length_b   1.000
_cell.length_c   1.000
_cell.angle_alpha   90.00
_cell.angle_beta   90.00
_cell.angle_gamma   90.00
#
_symmetry.space_group_name_H-M   'P 1'
#
loop_
_entity.id
_entity.type
_entity.pdbx_description
1 polymer ?
#
loop_
_entity_poly.entity_id
_entity_poly.type
_entity_poly.pdbx_seq_one_letter_code
_entity_poly.pdbx_strand_id
1 'polypeptide(L)'
;MSRFVRFDLSVELTTELLRRHQTGRLAESDYRHQVLIGRFTKEALTVIDIPDRAVVTSVRLLVKIMEKHGLPPETVASLRELILKPVAVYESATERDSIVVVTIEMPDDSNPLLVTIRVDVPDSANKPNMHWMVSAYAKDDPEIVKRWEANGLLIWKREPMVKVTIDPAGQVEETATAESNT
;
A
#
# COMPACT_ATOMS: atom_id res chain seq x y z
N MET A 1 3.94 32.64 3.77
CA MET A 1 3.50 31.56 2.88
C MET A 1 4.39 30.35 3.10
N SER A 2 3.89 29.26 3.69
CA SER A 2 4.68 28.04 3.88
C SER A 2 4.77 27.32 2.54
N ARG A 3 5.96 27.28 1.93
CA ARG A 3 6.21 26.53 0.71
C ARG A 3 6.21 25.05 1.10
N PHE A 4 5.17 24.31 0.74
CA PHE A 4 5.17 22.86 0.92
C PHE A 4 6.29 22.27 0.06
N VAL A 5 7.35 21.77 0.70
CA VAL A 5 8.36 20.95 0.04
C VAL A 5 7.78 19.55 -0.08
N ARG A 6 7.89 18.97 -1.29
CA ARG A 6 7.49 17.60 -1.57
C ARG A 6 8.76 16.77 -1.77
N PHE A 7 8.87 15.71 -0.98
CA PHE A 7 9.97 14.75 -1.06
C PHE A 7 9.46 13.44 -1.65
N ASP A 8 10.27 12.72 -2.42
CA ASP A 8 9.98 11.33 -2.75
C ASP A 8 10.23 10.43 -1.53
N LEU A 9 9.31 9.49 -1.28
CA LEU A 9 9.51 8.48 -0.26
C LEU A 9 10.71 7.60 -0.64
N SER A 10 11.73 7.58 0.21
CA SER A 10 12.94 6.77 0.08
C SER A 10 13.47 6.34 1.46
N VAL A 11 14.38 5.38 1.47
CA VAL A 11 15.02 4.89 2.70
C VAL A 11 15.81 6.01 3.38
N GLU A 12 16.55 6.81 2.61
CA GLU A 12 17.33 7.94 3.12
C GLU A 12 16.43 8.96 3.82
N LEU A 13 15.27 9.26 3.20
CA LEU A 13 14.30 10.18 3.79
C LEU A 13 13.75 9.62 5.11
N THR A 14 13.27 8.37 5.13
CA THR A 14 12.66 7.79 6.34
C THR A 14 13.67 7.69 7.48
N THR A 15 14.91 7.30 7.18
CA THR A 15 15.99 7.20 8.16
C THR A 15 16.35 8.58 8.72
N GLU A 16 16.47 9.58 7.86
CA GLU A 16 16.79 10.94 8.31
C GLU A 16 15.64 11.57 9.11
N LEU A 17 14.39 11.34 8.72
CA LEU A 17 13.22 11.82 9.46
C LEU A 17 13.15 11.21 10.86
N LEU A 18 13.36 9.90 10.97
CA LEU A 18 13.38 9.20 12.26
C LEU A 18 14.50 9.73 13.15
N ARG A 19 15.72 9.82 12.61
CA ARG A 19 16.89 10.35 13.33
C ARG A 19 16.66 11.77 13.80
N ARG A 20 16.13 12.66 12.95
CA ARG A 20 15.83 14.05 13.32
C ARG A 20 14.72 14.14 14.37
N HIS A 21 13.70 13.29 14.30
CA HIS A 21 12.66 13.21 15.31
C HIS A 21 13.25 12.83 16.68
N GLN A 22 13.98 11.72 16.73
CA GLN A 22 14.57 11.18 17.97
C GLN A 22 15.61 12.11 18.59
N THR A 23 16.33 12.89 17.76
CA THR A 23 17.31 13.88 18.23
C THR A 23 16.72 15.26 18.50
N GLY A 24 15.39 15.44 18.38
CA GLY A 24 14.72 16.74 18.60
C GLY A 24 15.07 17.81 17.55
N ARG A 25 15.58 17.40 16.38
CA ARG A 25 16.00 18.29 15.27
C ARG A 25 14.95 18.44 14.18
N LEU A 26 13.76 17.89 14.37
CA LEU A 26 12.64 18.02 13.45
C LEU A 26 11.69 19.13 13.96
N ALA A 27 11.59 20.24 13.23
CA ALA A 27 10.78 21.38 13.65
C ALA A 27 9.28 21.11 13.44
N GLU A 28 8.39 21.83 14.16
CA GLU A 28 6.94 21.67 14.02
C GLU A 28 6.42 21.91 12.59
N SER A 29 7.07 22.79 11.83
CA SER A 29 6.78 23.02 10.42
C SER A 29 7.09 21.81 9.54
N ASP A 30 8.13 21.04 9.90
CA ASP A 30 8.64 19.93 9.07
C ASP A 30 7.61 18.79 9.02
N TYR A 31 6.89 18.55 10.11
CA TYR A 31 5.82 17.56 10.20
C TYR A 31 4.67 17.79 9.21
N ARG A 32 4.50 19.03 8.72
CA ARG A 32 3.46 19.41 7.77
C ARG A 32 3.89 19.22 6.31
N HIS A 33 5.15 18.88 6.06
CA HIS A 33 5.62 18.60 4.71
C HIS A 33 4.97 17.36 4.14
N GLN A 34 4.71 17.42 2.84
CA GLN A 34 4.13 16.32 2.08
C GLN A 34 5.24 15.42 1.57
N VAL A 35 4.96 14.13 1.58
CA VAL A 35 5.83 13.12 0.98
C VAL A 35 5.06 12.44 -0.14
N LEU A 36 5.65 12.42 -1.33
CA LEU A 36 5.14 11.73 -2.50
C LEU A 36 5.48 10.25 -2.40
N ILE A 37 4.43 9.43 -2.42
CA ILE A 37 4.56 7.98 -2.50
C ILE A 37 4.70 7.58 -3.97
N GLY A 38 3.81 8.09 -4.83
CA GLY A 38 3.87 7.84 -6.28
C GLY A 38 2.51 7.99 -6.95
N ARG A 39 2.27 7.22 -8.01
CA ARG A 39 0.98 7.08 -8.71
C ARG A 39 0.70 5.60 -8.97
N PHE A 40 -0.53 5.16 -8.71
CA PHE A 40 -0.94 3.79 -9.02
C PHE A 40 -0.65 3.44 -10.48
N THR A 41 -0.38 2.16 -10.76
CA THR A 41 -0.22 1.71 -12.15
C THR A 41 -1.55 1.79 -12.89
N LYS A 42 -1.51 1.82 -14.23
CA LYS A 42 -2.73 1.85 -15.05
C LYS A 42 -3.61 0.64 -14.81
N GLU A 43 -3.00 -0.52 -14.57
CA GLU A 43 -3.69 -1.77 -14.27
C GLU A 43 -4.47 -1.63 -12.95
N ALA A 44 -3.84 -1.12 -11.90
CA ALA A 44 -4.51 -0.86 -10.63
C ALA A 44 -5.62 0.20 -10.78
N LEU A 45 -5.37 1.30 -11.47
CA LEU A 45 -6.37 2.36 -11.68
C LEU A 45 -7.61 1.86 -12.44
N THR A 46 -7.42 1.05 -13.49
CA THR A 46 -8.51 0.50 -14.32
C THR A 46 -9.45 -0.38 -13.49
N VAL A 47 -8.87 -1.11 -12.54
CA VAL A 47 -9.58 -2.11 -11.76
C VAL A 47 -10.26 -1.51 -10.53
N ILE A 48 -9.62 -0.53 -9.88
CA ILE A 48 -10.15 0.13 -8.69
C ILE A 48 -11.14 1.27 -9.07
N ASP A 49 -11.16 1.67 -10.35
CA ASP A 49 -11.99 2.74 -10.92
C ASP A 49 -11.87 4.07 -10.18
N ILE A 50 -10.62 4.52 -10.00
CA ILE A 50 -10.29 5.79 -9.34
C ILE A 50 -9.58 6.77 -10.29
N PRO A 51 -9.74 8.09 -10.08
CA PRO A 51 -9.02 9.07 -10.88
C PRO A 51 -7.51 8.90 -10.75
N ASP A 52 -6.75 9.07 -11.84
CA ASP A 52 -5.27 9.04 -11.81
C ASP A 52 -4.71 10.27 -11.06
N ARG A 53 -4.53 10.11 -9.75
CA ARG A 53 -3.90 11.11 -8.87
C ARG A 53 -2.64 10.57 -8.21
N ALA A 54 -1.78 11.49 -7.79
CA ALA A 54 -0.64 11.13 -6.96
C ALA A 54 -1.11 10.74 -5.55
N VAL A 55 -0.46 9.71 -5.02
CA VAL A 55 -0.58 9.26 -3.63
C VAL A 55 0.45 9.99 -2.79
N VAL A 56 -0.02 10.66 -1.75
CA VAL A 56 0.82 11.44 -0.83
C VAL A 56 0.53 11.09 0.61
N THR A 57 1.47 11.46 1.47
CA THR A 57 1.33 11.41 2.93
C THR A 57 2.01 12.63 3.56
N SER A 58 2.05 12.69 4.89
CA SER A 58 2.78 13.71 5.65
C SER A 58 3.97 13.12 6.37
N VAL A 59 4.99 13.95 6.61
CA VAL A 59 6.10 13.61 7.52
C VAL A 59 5.59 13.16 8.89
N ARG A 60 4.56 13.83 9.42
CA ARG A 60 3.90 13.42 10.67
C ARG A 60 3.41 11.99 10.66
N LEU A 61 2.76 11.56 9.59
CA LEU A 61 2.26 10.20 9.52
C LEU A 61 3.41 9.19 9.42
N LEU A 62 4.44 9.46 8.61
CA LEU A 62 5.61 8.57 8.51
C LEU A 62 6.30 8.38 9.87
N VAL A 63 6.56 9.48 10.59
CA VAL A 63 7.15 9.42 11.94
C VAL A 63 6.25 8.66 12.89
N LYS A 64 4.93 8.91 12.89
CA LYS A 64 3.97 8.17 13.71
C LYS A 64 4.03 6.66 13.42
N ILE A 65 4.12 6.26 12.17
CA ILE A 65 4.19 4.84 11.79
C ILE A 65 5.48 4.21 12.33
N MET A 66 6.62 4.87 12.19
CA MET A 66 7.89 4.36 12.69
C MET A 66 7.91 4.26 14.23
N GLU A 67 7.48 5.31 14.93
CA GLU A 67 7.58 5.38 16.39
C GLU A 67 6.44 4.65 17.11
N LYS A 68 5.19 4.82 16.66
CA LYS A 68 4.02 4.26 17.35
C LYS A 68 3.71 2.82 16.92
N HIS A 69 3.95 2.50 15.66
CA HIS A 69 3.69 1.16 15.11
C HIS A 69 4.97 0.32 14.98
N GLY A 70 6.14 0.89 15.33
CA GLY A 70 7.41 0.16 15.37
C GLY A 70 7.92 -0.29 14.01
N LEU A 71 7.43 0.28 12.90
CA LEU A 71 7.89 -0.12 11.58
C LEU A 71 9.27 0.47 11.29
N PRO A 72 10.25 -0.35 10.84
CA PRO A 72 11.56 0.14 10.44
C PRO A 72 11.48 1.16 9.30
N PRO A 73 12.42 2.12 9.20
CA PRO A 73 12.51 3.04 8.06
C PRO A 73 12.45 2.35 6.69
N GLU A 74 13.13 1.22 6.55
CA GLU A 74 13.17 0.42 5.32
C GLU A 74 11.79 -0.13 4.95
N THR A 75 11.04 -0.61 5.95
CA THR A 75 9.66 -1.07 5.77
C THR A 75 8.71 0.10 5.45
N VAL A 76 8.93 1.26 6.04
CA VAL A 76 8.13 2.46 5.71
C VAL A 76 8.47 2.97 4.31
N ALA A 77 9.72 2.91 3.88
CA ALA A 77 10.11 3.28 2.52
C ALA A 77 9.55 2.31 1.47
N SER A 78 9.48 1.01 1.78
CA SER A 78 8.91 0.00 0.88
C SER A 78 7.41 0.20 0.61
N LEU A 79 6.69 0.96 1.44
CA LEU A 79 5.31 1.38 1.18
C LEU A 79 5.14 1.99 -0.22
N ARG A 80 6.17 2.65 -0.77
CA ARG A 80 6.16 3.10 -2.16
C ARG A 80 5.89 1.94 -3.11
N GLU A 81 6.75 0.94 -3.18
CA GLU A 81 6.53 -0.19 -4.10
C GLU A 81 5.24 -0.94 -3.79
N LEU A 82 4.94 -1.12 -2.50
CA LEU A 82 3.80 -1.92 -2.04
C LEU A 82 2.44 -1.27 -2.35
N ILE A 83 2.32 0.05 -2.21
CA ILE A 83 1.11 0.80 -2.55
C ILE A 83 0.93 0.88 -4.06
N LEU A 84 2.00 1.08 -4.81
CA LEU A 84 1.91 1.21 -6.27
C LEU A 84 1.64 -0.14 -6.94
N LYS A 85 1.97 -1.25 -6.27
CA LYS A 85 1.68 -2.62 -6.72
C LYS A 85 0.88 -3.37 -5.65
N PRO A 86 -0.38 -2.97 -5.39
CA PRO A 86 -1.20 -3.59 -4.33
C PRO A 86 -1.47 -5.08 -4.63
N VAL A 87 -1.57 -5.89 -3.58
CA VAL A 87 -1.96 -7.31 -3.68
C VAL A 87 -3.47 -7.45 -3.63
N ALA A 88 -4.13 -6.70 -2.75
CA ALA A 88 -5.58 -6.65 -2.69
C ALA A 88 -6.07 -5.27 -2.26
N VAL A 89 -7.30 -4.98 -2.66
CA VAL A 89 -7.97 -3.70 -2.55
C VAL A 89 -9.39 -3.96 -2.03
N TYR A 90 -9.72 -3.41 -0.86
CA TYR A 90 -11.01 -3.54 -0.19
C TYR A 90 -11.67 -2.20 0.07
N GLU A 91 -12.95 -2.05 -0.20
CA GLU A 91 -13.72 -0.88 0.20
C GLU A 91 -13.58 -0.62 1.72
N SER A 92 -13.53 0.65 2.12
CA SER A 92 -13.37 0.99 3.53
C SER A 92 -14.61 0.58 4.32
N ALA A 93 -14.43 -0.34 5.27
CA ALA A 93 -15.50 -0.80 6.16
C ALA A 93 -16.04 0.31 7.10
N THR A 94 -15.33 1.45 7.23
CA THR A 94 -15.57 2.45 8.28
C THR A 94 -15.75 3.87 7.76
N GLU A 95 -15.27 4.20 6.57
CA GLU A 95 -15.36 5.55 5.99
C GLU A 95 -16.00 5.48 4.59
N ARG A 96 -17.20 6.06 4.46
CA ARG A 96 -17.86 6.25 3.15
C ARG A 96 -17.01 7.18 2.26
N ASP A 97 -17.05 6.96 0.95
CA ASP A 97 -16.28 7.72 -0.06
C ASP A 97 -14.74 7.63 0.11
N SER A 98 -14.24 6.59 0.78
CA SER A 98 -12.82 6.31 0.89
C SER A 98 -12.47 4.95 0.29
N ILE A 99 -11.52 4.96 -0.63
CA ILE A 99 -11.11 3.79 -1.37
C ILE A 99 -9.78 3.33 -0.75
N VAL A 100 -9.95 2.51 0.27
CA VAL A 100 -9.28 1.23 0.41
C VAL A 100 -8.18 1.08 1.44
N VAL A 101 -8.39 0.02 2.23
CA VAL A 101 -7.36 -0.71 2.97
C VAL A 101 -6.61 -1.61 1.99
N VAL A 102 -5.41 -1.23 1.57
CA VAL A 102 -4.52 -2.10 0.80
C VAL A 102 -3.85 -3.05 1.77
N THR A 103 -4.13 -4.35 1.66
CA THR A 103 -3.40 -5.38 2.40
C THR A 103 -2.16 -5.77 1.62
N ILE A 104 -1.00 -5.62 2.24
CA ILE A 104 0.26 -6.07 1.67
C ILE A 104 0.66 -7.34 2.41
N GLU A 105 0.79 -8.44 1.69
CA GLU A 105 1.40 -9.65 2.22
C GLU A 105 2.89 -9.38 2.44
N MET A 106 3.30 -9.48 3.69
CA MET A 106 4.71 -9.42 4.08
C MET A 106 5.28 -10.85 4.06
N PRO A 107 6.57 -11.06 3.71
CA PRO A 107 7.18 -12.38 3.78
C PRO A 107 7.16 -12.94 5.22
N ASP A 108 7.14 -14.28 5.35
CA ASP A 108 7.39 -15.04 6.59
C ASP A 108 6.39 -14.84 7.74
N ASP A 109 5.19 -15.44 7.65
CA ASP A 109 4.17 -15.53 8.74
C ASP A 109 3.83 -14.19 9.42
N SER A 110 4.21 -13.08 8.79
CA SER A 110 4.07 -11.76 9.37
C SER A 110 2.70 -11.17 9.01
N ASN A 111 2.15 -10.48 10.00
CA ASN A 111 0.86 -9.82 9.91
C ASN A 111 0.78 -8.92 8.67
N PRO A 112 -0.30 -8.98 7.87
CA PRO A 112 -0.41 -8.16 6.68
C PRO A 112 -0.33 -6.68 7.04
N LEU A 113 0.42 -5.93 6.24
CA LEU A 113 0.53 -4.49 6.40
C LEU A 113 -0.68 -3.84 5.75
N LEU A 114 -1.53 -3.22 6.56
CA LEU A 114 -2.71 -2.50 6.11
C LEU A 114 -2.36 -1.05 5.85
N VAL A 115 -2.68 -0.55 4.66
CA VAL A 115 -2.53 0.86 4.31
C VAL A 115 -3.88 1.43 3.95
N THR A 116 -4.30 2.52 4.61
CA THR A 116 -5.57 3.17 4.32
C THR A 116 -5.33 4.42 3.49
N ILE A 117 -6.03 4.53 2.36
CA ILE A 117 -5.93 5.65 1.43
C ILE A 117 -7.30 6.31 1.27
N ARG A 118 -7.36 7.62 1.44
CA ARG A 118 -8.50 8.44 1.03
C ARG A 118 -8.28 8.91 -0.40
N VAL A 119 -9.28 8.82 -1.24
CA VAL A 119 -9.14 9.14 -2.66
C VAL A 119 -9.64 10.53 -3.01
N ASP A 120 -9.06 11.11 -4.06
CA ASP A 120 -9.47 12.39 -4.66
C ASP A 120 -9.73 13.51 -3.64
N VAL A 121 -8.87 13.59 -2.62
CA VAL A 121 -8.93 14.58 -1.55
C VAL A 121 -8.38 15.93 -2.04
N PRO A 122 -9.08 17.05 -1.81
CA PRO A 122 -8.57 18.38 -2.13
C PRO A 122 -7.27 18.71 -1.39
N ASP A 123 -6.23 19.13 -2.11
CA ASP A 123 -4.95 19.57 -1.52
C ASP A 123 -5.02 21.03 -1.04
N SER A 124 -5.43 21.93 -1.92
CA SER A 124 -5.67 23.35 -1.63
C SER A 124 -6.47 23.97 -2.77
N ALA A 125 -7.05 25.16 -2.54
CA ALA A 125 -7.75 25.89 -3.59
C ALA A 125 -6.86 26.03 -4.85
N ASN A 126 -7.40 25.64 -6.01
CA ASN A 126 -6.74 25.64 -7.33
C ASN A 126 -5.62 24.63 -7.56
N LYS A 127 -5.47 23.60 -6.74
CA LYS A 127 -4.60 22.46 -7.02
C LYS A 127 -5.40 21.19 -7.32
N PRO A 128 -4.86 20.28 -8.15
CA PRO A 128 -5.52 19.00 -8.38
C PRO A 128 -5.64 18.22 -7.06
N ASN A 129 -6.75 17.50 -6.94
CA ASN A 129 -6.98 16.54 -5.87
C ASN A 129 -5.91 15.45 -5.84
N MET A 130 -5.75 14.80 -4.69
CA MET A 130 -4.72 13.80 -4.43
C MET A 130 -5.29 12.61 -3.67
N HIS A 131 -4.67 11.45 -3.81
CA HIS A 131 -4.91 10.35 -2.88
C HIS A 131 -4.05 10.55 -1.63
N TRP A 132 -4.64 10.40 -0.45
CA TRP A 132 -3.98 10.62 0.83
C TRP A 132 -3.88 9.31 1.61
N MET A 133 -2.66 8.83 1.82
CA MET A 133 -2.42 7.77 2.80
C MET A 133 -2.62 8.35 4.20
N VAL A 134 -3.54 7.79 4.97
CA VAL A 134 -3.92 8.29 6.30
C VAL A 134 -3.49 7.37 7.44
N SER A 135 -3.17 6.10 7.14
CA SER A 135 -2.58 5.17 8.10
C SER A 135 -1.85 4.03 7.39
N ALA A 136 -0.84 3.48 8.07
CA ALA A 136 -0.25 2.18 7.75
C ALA A 136 0.11 1.46 9.06
N TYR A 137 -0.26 0.18 9.20
CA TYR A 137 0.07 -0.63 10.38
C TYR A 137 -0.05 -2.13 10.08
N ALA A 138 0.80 -2.93 10.71
CA ALA A 138 0.67 -4.39 10.69
C ALA A 138 -0.60 -4.79 11.45
N LYS A 139 -1.34 -5.76 10.92
CA LYS A 139 -2.60 -6.18 11.54
C LYS A 139 -2.48 -7.50 12.28
N ASP A 140 -2.75 -7.45 13.58
CA ASP A 140 -2.60 -8.61 14.46
C ASP A 140 -3.70 -9.67 14.35
N ASP A 141 -4.73 -9.43 13.55
CA ASP A 141 -5.82 -10.36 13.30
C ASP A 141 -5.75 -10.89 11.85
N PRO A 142 -5.22 -12.09 11.62
CA PRO A 142 -5.12 -12.67 10.27
C PRO A 142 -6.48 -12.97 9.65
N GLU A 143 -7.55 -13.08 10.44
CA GLU A 143 -8.89 -13.42 9.95
C GLU A 143 -9.67 -12.21 9.44
N ILE A 144 -9.16 -10.98 9.65
CA ILE A 144 -9.90 -9.77 9.23
C ILE A 144 -10.10 -9.71 7.72
N VAL A 145 -9.11 -10.20 6.96
CA VAL A 145 -9.16 -10.22 5.49
C VAL A 145 -10.29 -11.13 5.03
N LYS A 146 -10.41 -12.34 5.61
CA LYS A 146 -11.50 -13.27 5.31
C LYS A 146 -12.86 -12.68 5.64
N ARG A 147 -12.96 -11.92 6.75
CA ARG A 147 -14.21 -11.24 7.13
C ARG A 147 -14.60 -10.16 6.14
N TRP A 148 -13.64 -9.38 5.63
CA TRP A 148 -13.91 -8.36 4.63
C TRP A 148 -14.34 -8.96 3.29
N GLU A 149 -13.67 -10.02 2.85
CA GLU A 149 -14.07 -10.79 1.66
C GLU A 149 -15.50 -11.35 1.83
N ALA A 150 -15.82 -11.96 2.98
CA ALA A 150 -17.15 -12.47 3.28
C ALA A 150 -18.24 -11.38 3.32
N ASN A 151 -17.86 -10.15 3.68
CA ASN A 151 -18.77 -9.00 3.69
C ASN A 151 -18.87 -8.29 2.33
N GLY A 152 -18.24 -8.83 1.28
CA GLY A 152 -18.30 -8.27 -0.07
C GLY A 152 -17.51 -6.98 -0.25
N LEU A 153 -16.55 -6.70 0.64
CA LEU A 153 -15.72 -5.47 0.56
C LEU A 153 -14.59 -5.59 -0.47
N LEU A 154 -14.32 -6.78 -1.01
CA LEU A 154 -13.26 -6.98 -1.99
C LEU A 154 -13.61 -6.27 -3.30
N ILE A 155 -12.80 -5.28 -3.67
CA ILE A 155 -12.86 -4.64 -4.99
C ILE A 155 -12.02 -5.44 -5.97
N TRP A 156 -10.79 -5.79 -5.56
CA TRP A 156 -9.88 -6.54 -6.40
C TRP A 156 -8.77 -7.23 -5.62
N LYS A 157 -8.31 -8.37 -6.14
CA LYS A 157 -7.16 -9.11 -5.65
C LYS A 157 -6.30 -9.52 -6.85
N ARG A 158 -4.99 -9.33 -6.75
CA ARG A 158 -4.04 -9.86 -7.72
C ARG A 158 -4.09 -11.39 -7.66
N GLU A 159 -4.16 -12.03 -8.81
CA GLU A 159 -3.99 -13.47 -8.87
C GLU A 159 -2.58 -13.86 -8.37
N PRO A 160 -2.46 -14.89 -7.54
CA PRO A 160 -1.15 -15.37 -7.14
C PRO A 160 -0.39 -15.79 -8.40
N MET A 161 0.82 -15.26 -8.58
CA MET A 161 1.69 -15.74 -9.66
C MET A 161 1.94 -17.22 -9.41
N VAL A 162 1.35 -18.08 -10.25
CA VAL A 162 1.72 -19.49 -10.32
C VAL A 162 3.21 -19.51 -10.63
N LYS A 163 4.03 -19.92 -9.65
CA LYS A 163 5.42 -20.26 -9.93
C LYS A 163 5.35 -21.44 -10.88
N VAL A 164 5.50 -21.18 -12.18
CA VAL A 164 5.82 -22.22 -13.14
C VAL A 164 7.23 -22.66 -12.77
N THR A 165 7.32 -23.69 -11.93
CA THR A 165 8.55 -24.44 -11.77
C THR A 165 8.78 -25.10 -13.11
N ILE A 166 9.59 -24.46 -13.95
CA ILE A 166 10.11 -25.12 -15.13
C ILE A 166 11.10 -26.13 -14.57
N ASP A 167 10.68 -27.38 -14.46
CA ASP A 167 11.62 -28.46 -14.23
C ASP A 167 12.68 -28.39 -15.34
N PRO A 168 13.98 -28.33 -15.00
CA PRO A 168 15.04 -28.26 -16.02
C PRO A 168 15.17 -29.57 -16.82
N ALA A 169 14.32 -30.55 -16.57
CA ALA A 169 14.20 -31.76 -17.36
C ALA A 169 12.91 -31.70 -18.17
N GLY A 170 13.01 -31.27 -19.42
CA GLY A 170 11.92 -31.42 -20.38
C GLY A 170 11.54 -32.89 -20.49
N GLN A 171 10.38 -33.25 -19.93
CA GLN A 171 9.57 -34.34 -20.44
C GLN A 171 8.13 -33.85 -20.54
N VAL A 172 7.72 -33.66 -21.79
CA VAL A 172 6.32 -33.64 -22.21
C VAL A 172 5.80 -35.06 -21.96
N GLU A 173 5.05 -35.27 -20.89
CA GLU A 173 4.13 -36.40 -20.83
C GLU A 173 2.76 -35.93 -21.32
N GLU A 174 2.53 -36.18 -22.61
CA GLU A 174 1.21 -36.13 -23.22
C GLU A 174 0.40 -37.32 -22.69
N THR A 175 -0.34 -37.13 -21.60
CA THR A 175 -1.35 -38.12 -21.18
C THR A 175 -2.67 -37.77 -21.84
N ALA A 176 -2.91 -38.43 -22.98
CA ALA A 176 -4.18 -38.46 -23.66
C ALA A 176 -5.29 -38.95 -22.70
N THR A 177 -6.36 -38.15 -22.62
CA THR A 177 -7.64 -38.60 -22.07
C THR A 177 -8.30 -39.50 -23.11
N ALA A 178 -8.71 -40.70 -22.73
CA ALA A 178 -9.74 -41.44 -23.44
C ALA A 178 -10.65 -42.15 -22.42
N GLU A 179 -11.92 -41.86 -22.60
CA GLU A 179 -13.05 -42.17 -21.74
C GLU A 179 -13.43 -43.66 -21.73
N SER A 180 -14.12 -44.01 -20.65
CA SER A 180 -15.07 -45.12 -20.40
C SER A 180 -15.60 -45.90 -21.61
N ASN A 181 -15.73 -47.23 -21.48
CA ASN A 181 -17.04 -47.90 -21.31
C ASN A 181 -16.98 -49.43 -21.38
N THR A 182 -17.68 -50.05 -20.42
CA THR A 182 -18.27 -51.42 -20.35
C THR A 182 -17.36 -52.63 -20.21
#